data_AF-V7D6J6-F1
#
_entry.id   AF-V7D6J6-F1
#
_cell.length_a   1.000
_cell.length_b   1.000
_cell.length_c   1.000
_cell.angle_alpha   90.00
_cell.angle_beta   90.00
_cell.angle_gamma   90.00
#
_symmetry.space_group_name_H-M   'P 1'
#
loop_
_entity.id
_entity.type
_entity.pdbx_description
1 polymer ?
#
loop_
_entity_poly.entity_id
_entity_poly.type
_entity_poly.pdbx_seq_one_letter_code
_entity_poly.pdbx_strand_id
1 'polypeptide(L)'
;MITRIARTAGFSGLLAALLLTLLQSFWVAPLILEAETYESSAPIAEHEHAGEVAAHEHSAEAWAPEDGWQRVLSTTGGNLVVAVGFALILTALYSLREPKRAGTGALW
;
A
#
# COMPACT_ATOMS: atom_id res chain seq x y z
N MET A 1 -21.21 16.36 -13.20
CA MET A 1 -19.82 16.09 -13.62
C MET A 1 -19.06 15.28 -12.58
N ILE A 2 -18.94 15.76 -11.34
CA ILE A 2 -18.24 15.09 -10.24
C ILE A 2 -18.76 13.67 -9.94
N THR A 3 -20.09 13.46 -9.98
CA THR A 3 -20.70 12.15 -9.74
C THR A 3 -20.29 11.08 -10.75
N ARG A 4 -19.96 11.46 -12.00
CA ARG A 4 -19.45 10.53 -13.01
C ARG A 4 -18.02 10.13 -12.69
N ILE A 5 -17.17 11.12 -12.36
CA ILE A 5 -15.78 10.90 -11.97
C ILE A 5 -15.70 9.99 -10.74
N ALA A 6 -16.46 10.30 -9.69
CA ALA A 6 -16.47 9.53 -8.45
C ALA A 6 -16.92 8.07 -8.67
N ARG A 7 -17.96 7.84 -9.48
CA ARG A 7 -18.42 6.47 -9.79
C ARG A 7 -17.38 5.69 -10.59
N THR A 8 -16.84 6.28 -11.66
CA THR A 8 -15.84 5.61 -12.50
C THR A 8 -14.57 5.30 -11.72
N ALA A 9 -14.06 6.26 -10.96
CA ALA A 9 -12.89 6.09 -10.11
C ALA A 9 -13.15 5.08 -8.98
N GLY A 10 -14.34 5.09 -8.38
CA GLY A 10 -14.71 4.13 -7.34
C GLY A 10 -14.70 2.69 -7.84
N PHE A 11 -15.34 2.41 -8.99
CA PHE A 11 -15.37 1.04 -9.55
C PHE A 11 -14.00 0.57 -10.04
N SER A 12 -13.27 1.42 -10.78
CA SER A 12 -11.93 1.07 -11.28
C SER A 12 -10.91 0.94 -10.16
N GLY A 13 -10.94 1.85 -9.18
CA GLY A 13 -10.10 1.80 -7.99
C GLY A 13 -10.38 0.58 -7.11
N LEU A 14 -11.65 0.21 -6.91
CA LEU A 14 -12.00 -1.03 -6.21
C LEU A 14 -11.45 -2.27 -6.92
N LEU A 15 -11.63 -2.36 -8.25
CA LEU A 15 -11.10 -3.47 -9.02
C LEU A 15 -9.56 -3.54 -8.94
N ALA A 16 -8.89 -2.40 -9.07
CA ALA A 16 -7.44 -2.31 -8.94
C ALA A 16 -6.96 -2.70 -7.55
N ALA A 17 -7.67 -2.30 -6.48
CA ALA A 17 -7.34 -2.66 -5.11
C ALA A 17 -7.44 -4.17 -4.86
N LEU A 18 -8.48 -4.83 -5.40
CA LEU A 18 -8.64 -6.28 -5.30
C LEU A 18 -7.52 -7.02 -6.05
N LEU A 19 -7.20 -6.58 -7.27
CA LEU A 19 -6.10 -7.14 -8.06
C LEU A 19 -4.75 -6.96 -7.35
N LEU A 20 -4.48 -5.75 -6.83
CA LEU A 20 -3.24 -5.46 -6.11
C LEU A 20 -3.13 -6.28 -4.83
N THR A 21 -4.23 -6.43 -4.08
CA THR A 21 -4.25 -7.25 -2.86
C THR A 21 -3.96 -8.72 -3.16
N LEU A 22 -4.52 -9.26 -4.24
CA LEU A 22 -4.24 -10.63 -4.68
C LEU A 22 -2.77 -10.79 -5.10
N LEU A 23 -2.23 -9.84 -5.87
CA LEU A 23 -0.82 -9.87 -6.25
C LEU A 23 0.09 -9.76 -5.00
N GLN A 24 -0.27 -8.88 -4.07
CA GLN A 24 0.47 -8.67 -2.83
C GLN A 24 0.45 -9.93 -1.96
N SER A 25 -0.65 -10.69 -1.92
CA SER A 25 -0.71 -11.93 -1.15
C SER A 25 0.22 -13.03 -1.66
N PHE A 26 0.50 -13.06 -2.98
CA PHE A 26 1.38 -14.08 -3.58
C PHE A 26 2.85 -13.66 -3.64
N TRP A 27 3.16 -12.36 -3.74
CA TRP A 27 4.54 -11.89 -3.89
C TRP A 27 5.09 -11.15 -2.68
N VAL A 28 4.34 -10.21 -2.10
CA VAL A 28 4.87 -9.28 -1.09
C VAL A 28 4.69 -9.83 0.32
N ALA A 29 3.51 -10.37 0.64
CA ALA A 29 3.22 -10.92 1.96
C ALA A 29 4.21 -12.03 2.38
N PRO A 30 4.62 -12.98 1.52
CA PRO A 30 5.62 -13.96 1.88
C PRO A 30 6.99 -13.34 2.21
N LEU A 31 7.38 -12.29 1.49
CA LEU A 31 8.65 -11.58 1.73
C LEU A 31 8.63 -10.83 3.06
N ILE A 32 7.49 -10.24 3.43
CA ILE A 32 7.32 -9.57 4.72
C ILE A 32 7.44 -10.59 5.86
N LEU A 33 6.73 -11.72 5.76
CA LEU A 33 6.78 -12.77 6.78
C LEU A 33 8.19 -13.35 6.94
N GLU A 34 8.91 -13.56 5.84
CA GLU A 34 10.31 -13.99 5.87
C GLU A 34 11.19 -12.92 6.54
N ALA A 35 11.01 -11.64 6.24
CA ALA A 35 11.75 -10.55 6.88
C ALA A 35 11.50 -10.45 8.39
N GLU A 36 10.24 -10.62 8.84
CA GLU A 36 9.86 -10.62 10.26
C GLU A 36 10.61 -11.71 11.07
N THR A 37 11.00 -12.82 10.44
CA THR A 37 11.82 -13.85 11.10
C THR A 37 13.22 -13.36 11.47
N TYR A 38 13.83 -12.49 10.66
CA TYR A 38 15.16 -11.94 10.93
C TYR A 38 15.10 -10.80 11.96
N GLU A 39 14.03 -10.02 11.98
CA GLU A 39 13.80 -8.97 12.99
C GLU A 39 13.56 -9.59 14.38
N SER A 40 12.79 -10.67 14.44
CA SER A 40 12.49 -11.37 15.70
C SER A 40 13.67 -12.19 16.25
N SER A 41 14.59 -12.61 15.38
CA SER A 41 15.75 -13.45 15.73
C SER A 41 17.02 -12.64 16.02
N ALA A 42 17.05 -11.34 15.68
CA ALA A 42 18.15 -10.48 16.06
C ALA A 42 18.10 -10.28 17.58
N PRO A 43 19.12 -10.72 18.35
CA PRO A 43 19.24 -10.27 19.72
C PRO A 43 19.31 -8.74 19.66
N ILE A 44 18.53 -8.07 20.51
CA ILE A 44 18.72 -6.66 20.81
C ILE A 44 20.17 -6.57 21.29
N ALA A 45 21.09 -6.25 20.38
CA ALA A 45 22.41 -5.84 20.77
C ALA A 45 22.17 -4.54 21.52
N GLU A 46 22.12 -4.63 22.85
CA GLU A 46 22.36 -3.49 23.73
C GLU A 46 23.75 -2.98 23.37
N HIS A 47 23.80 -2.13 22.35
CA HIS A 47 24.98 -1.39 22.01
C HIS A 47 25.14 -0.33 23.11
N GLU A 48 25.87 -0.68 24.17
CA GLU A 48 26.50 0.30 25.07
C GLU A 48 27.47 1.15 24.25
N HIS A 49 26.94 2.18 23.60
CA HIS A 49 27.73 3.26 23.04
C HIS A 49 27.74 4.40 24.05
N ALA A 50 28.80 4.45 24.84
CA ALA A 50 29.21 5.64 25.57
C ALA A 50 29.50 6.76 24.56
N GLY A 51 28.50 7.58 24.26
CA GLY A 51 28.64 8.72 23.37
C GLY A 51 27.30 9.17 22.83
N GLU A 52 26.91 10.38 23.23
CA GLU A 52 25.72 11.13 22.85
C GLU A 52 25.54 11.22 21.32
N VAL A 53 24.90 10.21 20.74
CA VAL A 53 24.23 10.28 19.45
C VAL A 53 22.78 9.95 19.76
N ALA A 54 21.86 10.84 19.38
CA ALA A 54 20.43 10.61 19.53
C ALA A 54 20.10 9.29 18.79
N ALA A 55 20.02 8.20 19.55
CA ALA A 55 19.58 6.92 19.04
C ALA A 55 18.16 7.15 18.51
N HIS A 56 17.93 6.79 17.25
CA HIS A 56 16.58 6.64 16.76
C HIS A 56 15.98 5.47 17.54
N GLU A 57 15.30 5.75 18.64
CA GLU A 57 14.46 4.76 19.31
C GLU A 57 13.37 4.38 18.31
N HIS A 58 13.52 3.20 17.71
CA HIS A 58 12.38 2.46 17.24
C HIS A 58 11.56 2.18 18.49
N SER A 59 10.50 2.96 18.71
CA SER A 59 9.58 2.71 19.80
C SER A 59 9.28 1.22 19.78
N ALA A 60 9.53 0.51 20.89
CA ALA A 60 9.28 -0.91 21.01
C ALA A 60 7.81 -1.31 20.72
N GLU A 61 6.95 -0.31 20.56
CA GLU A 61 5.53 -0.36 20.24
C GLU A 61 5.23 0.13 18.80
N ALA A 62 6.03 -0.25 17.80
CA ALA A 62 5.68 0.04 16.41
C ALA A 62 4.46 -0.81 16.01
N TRP A 63 3.32 -0.16 15.76
CA TRP A 63 2.09 -0.88 15.43
C TRP A 63 2.25 -1.71 14.13
N ALA A 64 1.90 -2.99 14.22
CA ALA A 64 1.72 -3.88 13.09
C ALA A 64 0.37 -4.61 13.24
N PRO A 65 -0.32 -4.91 12.12
CA PRO A 65 -1.53 -5.73 12.19
C PRO A 65 -1.17 -7.18 12.52
N GLU A 66 -1.96 -7.81 13.38
CA GLU A 66 -1.85 -9.24 13.69
C GLU A 66 -2.10 -10.11 12.44
N ASP A 67 -1.53 -11.31 12.45
CA ASP A 67 -1.68 -12.29 11.39
C ASP A 67 -3.12 -12.72 11.15
N GLY A 68 -3.39 -13.17 9.92
CA GLY A 68 -4.73 -13.56 9.48
C GLY A 68 -5.56 -12.35 9.05
N TRP A 69 -6.74 -12.18 9.65
CA TRP A 69 -7.75 -11.25 9.12
C TRP A 69 -7.39 -9.78 9.31
N GLN A 70 -6.70 -9.39 10.40
CA GLN A 70 -6.33 -8.00 10.60
C GLN A 70 -5.33 -7.53 9.55
N ARG A 71 -4.29 -8.32 9.27
CA ARG A 71 -3.31 -8.03 8.20
C ARG A 71 -3.97 -7.96 6.82
N VAL A 72 -4.89 -8.88 6.50
CA VAL A 72 -5.63 -8.88 5.22
C VAL A 72 -6.49 -7.62 5.10
N LEU A 73 -7.25 -7.26 6.14
CA LEU A 73 -8.13 -6.08 6.12
C LEU A 73 -7.34 -4.78 6.04
N SER A 74 -6.28 -4.63 6.84
CA SER A 74 -5.41 -3.45 6.82
C SER A 74 -4.74 -3.28 5.46
N THR A 75 -4.24 -4.38 4.88
CA THR A 75 -3.63 -4.37 3.54
C THR A 75 -4.65 -4.00 2.46
N THR A 76 -5.81 -4.65 2.46
CA THR A 76 -6.87 -4.40 1.48
C THR A 76 -7.39 -2.97 1.57
N GLY A 77 -7.58 -2.48 2.81
CA GLY A 77 -8.02 -1.11 3.07
C GLY A 77 -6.99 -0.07 2.60
N GLY A 78 -5.71 -0.28 2.89
CA GLY A 78 -4.63 0.57 2.39
C GLY A 78 -4.58 0.59 0.85
N ASN A 79 -4.63 -0.59 0.23
CA ASN A 79 -4.67 -0.72 -1.22
C ASN A 79 -5.89 -0.02 -1.83
N LEU A 80 -7.05 -0.10 -1.18
CA LEU A 80 -8.28 0.56 -1.62
C LEU A 80 -8.15 2.08 -1.63
N VAL A 81 -7.62 2.66 -0.54
CA VAL A 81 -7.41 4.11 -0.45
C VAL A 81 -6.48 4.59 -1.56
N VAL A 82 -5.34 3.93 -1.73
CA VAL A 82 -4.35 4.28 -2.75
C VAL A 82 -4.92 4.12 -4.16
N ALA A 83 -5.54 2.98 -4.47
CA ALA A 83 -6.08 2.69 -5.79
C ALA A 83 -7.21 3.65 -6.19
N VAL A 84 -8.13 3.97 -5.27
CA VAL A 84 -9.19 4.96 -5.52
C VAL A 84 -8.59 6.35 -5.70
N GLY A 85 -7.58 6.73 -4.92
CA GLY A 85 -6.85 7.99 -5.07
C GLY A 85 -6.24 8.15 -6.47
N PHE A 86 -5.50 7.15 -6.95
CA PHE A 86 -4.95 7.14 -8.30
C PHE A 86 -6.03 7.14 -9.38
N ALA A 87 -7.10 6.36 -9.20
CA ALA A 87 -8.22 6.33 -10.14
C ALA A 87 -8.92 7.70 -10.26
N LEU A 88 -9.05 8.44 -9.15
CA LEU A 88 -9.57 9.81 -9.17
C LEU A 88 -8.68 10.76 -9.96
N ILE A 89 -7.36 10.68 -9.76
CA ILE A 89 -6.37 11.48 -10.49
C ILE A 89 -6.47 11.19 -11.99
N LEU A 90 -6.40 9.92 -12.40
CA LEU A 90 -6.49 9.53 -13.80
C LEU A 90 -7.82 9.94 -14.44
N THR A 91 -8.94 9.71 -13.75
CA THR A 91 -10.27 10.07 -14.27
C THR A 91 -10.41 11.60 -14.41
N ALA A 92 -9.84 12.37 -13.50
CA ALA A 92 -9.79 13.83 -13.61
C ALA A 92 -8.93 14.27 -14.80
N LEU A 93 -7.74 13.67 -14.99
CA LEU A 93 -6.87 13.97 -16.14
C LEU A 93 -7.54 13.63 -17.47
N TYR A 94 -8.23 12.50 -17.58
CA TYR A 94 -8.98 12.13 -18.80
C TYR A 94 -10.15 13.05 -19.07
N SER A 95 -10.73 13.69 -18.05
CA SER A 95 -11.76 14.70 -18.26
C SER A 95 -11.20 16.00 -18.86
N LEU A 96 -9.90 16.29 -18.66
CA LEU A 96 -9.21 17.44 -19.25
C LEU A 96 -8.60 17.11 -20.62
N ARG A 97 -8.07 15.90 -20.78
CA ARG A 97 -7.45 15.40 -22.01
C ARG A 97 -7.90 13.98 -22.30
N GLU A 98 -8.95 13.87 -23.11
CA GLU A 98 -9.50 12.57 -23.47
C GLU A 98 -8.54 11.77 -24.36
N PRO A 99 -8.16 10.54 -23.98
CA PRO A 99 -7.33 9.69 -24.82
C PRO A 99 -8.11 9.22 -26.05
N LYS A 100 -7.55 9.43 -27.26
CA LYS A 100 -8.19 9.07 -28.54
C LYS A 100 -8.32 7.54 -28.75
N ARG A 101 -7.58 6.74 -27.99
CA ARG A 101 -7.53 5.27 -28.09
C ARG A 101 -7.33 4.67 -26.70
N ALA A 102 -7.91 3.49 -26.46
CA ALA A 102 -7.77 2.77 -25.19
C ALA A 102 -6.31 2.51 -24.81
N GLY A 103 -5.46 2.11 -25.78
CA GLY A 103 -4.03 1.88 -25.52
C GLY A 103 -3.28 3.12 -25.06
N THR A 104 -3.67 4.32 -25.51
CA THR A 104 -3.08 5.57 -25.02
C THR A 104 -3.49 5.83 -23.57
N GLY A 105 -4.74 5.53 -23.20
CA GLY A 105 -5.19 5.61 -21.81
C GLY A 105 -4.67 4.49 -20.91
N ALA A 106 -4.11 3.41 -21.46
CA ALA A 106 -3.46 2.38 -20.67
C ALA A 106 -1.98 2.71 -20.35
N LEU A 107 -1.37 3.58 -21.14
CA LEU A 107 0.02 4.04 -20.97
C LEU A 107 0.17 5.25 -20.04
N TRP A 108 -0.95 5.87 -19.67
CA TRP A 108 -1.05 6.96 -18.71
C TRP A 108 -1.30 6.39 -17.31
#